data_AF-A0A534ZK28-F1
#
_entry.id   AF-A0A534ZK28-F1
#
_cell.length_a   1.000
_cell.length_b   1.000
_cell.length_c   1.000
_cell.angle_alpha   90.00
_cell.angle_beta   90.00
_cell.angle_gamma   90.00
#
_symmetry.space_group_name_H-M   'P 1'
#
loop_
_entity.id
_entity.type
_entity.pdbx_description
1 polymer ?
#
loop_
_entity_poly.entity_id
_entity_poly.type
_entity_poly.pdbx_seq_one_letter_code
_entity_poly.pdbx_strand_id
1 'polypeptide(L)'
;MTDTATPARPAFGRRLATALYRRPRLQLGLLLGPPVGALVIAYLGALVLLLINAFWRYDAFTGRVVTQPTLDNFAQIVSTSVFRDVAVRTILTAAAVTIADAVIAFPIAYYMARVASRRTRNLLIVAVVLPLWSGYLVKVYAWRVMLLNGGFLDSVLAPIGLRGPGLSDVSAWLVFSYLWLPYMILPIYAGLERIPDSLLEA
;
A
#
# COMPACT_ATOMS: atom_id res chain seq x y z
N MET A 1 -42.69 58.48 -22.07
CA MET A 1 -42.77 57.44 -23.12
C MET A 1 -42.04 56.22 -22.59
N THR A 2 -42.65 55.06 -22.73
CA THR A 2 -42.58 53.87 -21.87
C THR A 2 -41.21 53.22 -21.69
N ASP A 3 -40.90 52.99 -20.42
CA ASP A 3 -39.93 52.06 -19.87
C ASP A 3 -40.24 50.63 -20.35
N THR A 4 -39.28 49.96 -20.99
CA THR A 4 -39.37 48.53 -21.33
C THR A 4 -38.04 47.86 -21.05
N ALA A 5 -37.71 47.70 -19.76
CA ALA A 5 -36.68 46.76 -19.33
C ALA A 5 -37.12 45.33 -19.70
N THR A 6 -36.58 44.81 -20.80
CA THR A 6 -36.77 43.43 -21.25
C THR A 6 -36.39 42.46 -20.11
N PRO A 7 -37.28 41.56 -19.67
CA PRO A 7 -36.94 40.59 -18.63
C PRO A 7 -35.85 39.66 -19.17
N ALA A 8 -34.64 39.77 -18.63
CA ALA A 8 -33.53 38.90 -18.97
C ALA A 8 -33.96 37.45 -18.72
N ARG A 9 -34.19 36.70 -19.82
CA ARG A 9 -34.57 35.28 -19.77
C ARG A 9 -33.61 34.57 -18.81
N PRO A 10 -34.11 33.78 -17.84
CA PRO A 10 -33.20 33.05 -16.96
C PRO A 10 -32.32 32.18 -17.84
N ALA A 11 -31.03 32.51 -17.89
CA ALA A 11 -30.05 31.81 -18.68
C ALA A 11 -30.22 30.31 -18.42
N PHE A 12 -30.31 29.50 -19.47
CA PHE A 12 -30.52 28.05 -19.40
C PHE A 12 -29.64 27.38 -18.33
N GLY A 13 -28.41 27.88 -18.14
CA GLY A 13 -27.50 27.48 -17.07
C GLY A 13 -28.01 27.69 -15.64
N ARG A 14 -28.77 28.76 -15.34
CA ARG A 14 -29.39 28.98 -14.02
C ARG A 14 -30.47 27.94 -13.73
N ARG A 15 -31.29 27.56 -14.72
CA ARG A 15 -32.33 26.52 -14.56
C ARG A 15 -31.73 25.13 -14.39
N LEU A 16 -30.68 24.82 -15.15
CA LEU A 16 -29.94 23.56 -15.01
C LEU A 16 -29.27 23.45 -13.64
N ALA A 17 -28.65 24.53 -13.18
CA ALA A 17 -28.04 24.61 -11.86
C ALA A 17 -29.08 24.39 -10.75
N THR A 18 -30.23 25.07 -10.76
CA THR A 18 -31.27 24.89 -9.73
C THR A 18 -31.86 23.47 -9.73
N ALA A 19 -31.98 22.83 -10.90
CA ALA A 19 -32.45 21.45 -11.02
C ALA A 19 -31.42 20.42 -10.50
N LEU A 20 -30.12 20.65 -10.74
CA LEU A 20 -29.03 19.81 -10.22
C LEU A 20 -28.88 19.98 -8.69
N TYR A 21 -29.01 21.19 -8.16
CA TYR A 21 -29.03 21.46 -6.71
C TYR A 21 -30.20 20.77 -5.99
N ARG A 22 -31.34 20.58 -6.66
CA ARG A 22 -32.49 19.82 -6.11
C ARG A 22 -32.27 18.30 -6.10
N ARG A 23 -31.26 17.78 -6.80
CA ARG A 23 -30.94 16.35 -6.89
C ARG A 23 -29.45 16.08 -6.61
N PRO A 24 -29.03 16.19 -5.34
CA PRO A 24 -27.61 16.09 -4.96
C PRO A 24 -26.91 14.80 -5.42
N ARG A 25 -27.63 13.67 -5.50
CA ARG A 25 -27.08 12.39 -6.02
C ARG A 25 -26.77 12.41 -7.51
N LEU A 26 -27.55 13.11 -8.34
CA LEU A 26 -27.28 13.23 -9.78
C LEU A 26 -26.12 14.17 -10.04
N GLN A 27 -26.00 15.26 -9.28
CA GLN A 27 -24.86 16.17 -9.38
C GLN A 27 -23.56 15.47 -8.96
N LEU A 28 -23.57 14.71 -7.86
CA LEU A 28 -22.44 13.87 -7.45
C LEU A 28 -22.10 12.79 -8.49
N GLY A 29 -23.12 12.10 -9.02
CA GLY A 29 -22.93 11.08 -10.05
C GLY A 29 -22.37 11.64 -11.36
N LEU A 30 -22.79 12.83 -11.78
CA LEU A 30 -22.27 13.49 -12.98
C LEU A 30 -20.85 14.02 -12.79
N LEU A 31 -20.51 14.48 -11.57
CA LEU A 31 -19.19 15.01 -11.24
C LEU A 31 -18.15 13.91 -11.03
N LEU A 32 -18.50 12.83 -10.31
CA LEU A 32 -17.59 11.74 -9.97
C LEU A 32 -17.68 10.56 -10.95
N GLY A 33 -18.79 10.41 -11.68
CA GLY A 33 -19.04 9.29 -12.58
C GLY A 33 -17.99 9.15 -13.68
N PRO A 34 -17.66 10.21 -14.45
CA PRO A 34 -16.63 10.13 -15.48
C PRO A 34 -15.23 9.75 -14.95
N PRO A 35 -14.66 10.39 -13.91
CA PRO A 35 -13.33 10.02 -13.41
C PRO A 35 -13.30 8.65 -12.74
N VAL A 36 -14.31 8.30 -11.92
CA VAL A 36 -14.38 6.97 -11.29
C VAL A 36 -14.60 5.88 -12.34
N GLY A 37 -15.50 6.11 -13.29
CA GLY A 37 -15.77 5.20 -14.39
C GLY A 37 -14.53 4.97 -15.25
N ALA A 38 -13.80 6.02 -15.59
CA ALA A 38 -12.54 5.90 -16.33
C ALA A 38 -11.50 5.08 -15.56
N LEU A 39 -11.32 5.33 -14.25
CA LEU A 39 -10.39 4.55 -13.42
C LEU A 39 -10.78 3.08 -13.33
N VAL A 40 -12.08 2.79 -13.12
CA VAL A 40 -12.59 1.42 -13.04
C VAL A 40 -12.42 0.70 -14.37
N ILE A 41 -12.77 1.34 -15.49
CA ILE A 41 -12.63 0.76 -16.82
C ILE A 41 -11.17 0.50 -17.16
N ALA A 42 -10.27 1.46 -16.89
CA ALA A 42 -8.85 1.30 -17.16
C ALA A 42 -8.24 0.17 -16.31
N TYR A 43 -8.56 0.14 -15.01
CA TYR A 43 -8.04 -0.88 -14.09
C TYR A 43 -8.58 -2.27 -14.40
N LEU A 44 -9.90 -2.43 -14.49
CA LEU A 44 -10.53 -3.71 -14.79
C LEU A 44 -10.19 -4.17 -16.21
N GLY A 45 -10.12 -3.25 -17.18
CA GLY A 45 -9.68 -3.53 -18.53
C GLY A 45 -8.25 -4.07 -18.55
N ALA A 46 -7.31 -3.45 -17.83
CA ALA A 46 -5.94 -3.94 -17.71
C ALA A 46 -5.88 -5.33 -17.06
N LEU A 47 -6.68 -5.59 -16.02
CA LEU A 47 -6.76 -6.91 -15.37
C LEU A 47 -7.34 -7.99 -16.31
N VAL A 48 -8.38 -7.67 -17.06
CA VAL A 48 -8.98 -8.58 -18.04
C VAL A 48 -7.97 -8.88 -19.16
N LEU A 49 -7.28 -7.86 -19.67
CA LEU A 49 -6.24 -8.06 -20.67
C LEU A 49 -5.09 -8.92 -20.14
N LEU A 50 -4.65 -8.70 -18.90
CA LEU A 50 -3.64 -9.53 -18.24
C LEU A 50 -4.12 -10.99 -18.12
N LEU A 51 -5.37 -11.20 -17.71
CA LEU A 51 -5.96 -12.53 -17.59
C LEU A 51 -6.03 -13.24 -18.95
N ILE A 52 -6.46 -12.54 -20.02
CA ILE A 52 -6.46 -13.08 -21.38
C ILE A 52 -5.04 -13.46 -21.82
N ASN A 53 -4.06 -12.60 -21.53
CA ASN A 53 -2.65 -12.87 -21.84
C ASN A 53 -2.12 -14.11 -21.12
N ALA A 54 -2.62 -14.44 -19.93
CA ALA A 54 -2.21 -15.65 -19.21
C ALA A 54 -2.57 -16.95 -19.95
N PHE A 55 -3.56 -16.92 -20.85
CA PHE A 55 -3.92 -18.05 -21.72
C PHE A 55 -3.15 -18.05 -23.04
N TRP A 56 -2.35 -17.03 -23.34
CA TRP A 56 -1.57 -16.99 -24.58
C TRP A 56 -0.18 -17.59 -24.36
N ARG A 57 0.31 -18.32 -25.36
CA ARG A 57 1.63 -18.94 -25.31
C ARG A 57 2.73 -17.87 -25.37
N TYR A 58 3.64 -17.90 -24.41
CA TYR A 58 4.84 -17.07 -24.43
C TYR A 58 6.00 -17.83 -25.09
N ASP A 59 6.56 -17.28 -26.17
CA ASP A 59 7.76 -17.81 -26.79
C ASP A 59 9.00 -17.12 -26.21
N ALA A 60 9.71 -17.82 -25.34
CA ALA A 60 10.90 -17.31 -24.65
C ALA A 60 12.08 -17.04 -25.60
N PHE A 61 12.10 -17.64 -26.79
CA PHE A 61 13.18 -17.43 -27.76
C PHE A 61 12.95 -16.15 -28.59
N THR A 62 11.70 -15.89 -29.00
CA THR A 62 11.36 -14.70 -29.80
C THR A 62 10.90 -13.51 -28.94
N GLY A 63 10.63 -13.72 -27.66
CA GLY A 63 10.10 -12.72 -26.73
C GLY A 63 8.68 -12.25 -27.07
N ARG A 64 7.97 -12.99 -27.94
CA ARG A 64 6.64 -12.63 -28.43
C ARG A 64 5.55 -13.45 -27.77
N VAL A 65 4.42 -12.80 -27.52
CA VAL A 65 3.20 -13.47 -27.11
C VAL A 65 2.50 -13.98 -28.37
N VAL A 66 2.43 -15.29 -28.52
CA VAL A 66 1.73 -15.94 -29.62
C VAL A 66 0.29 -16.14 -29.17
N THR A 67 -0.68 -15.62 -29.93
CA THR A 67 -2.12 -15.70 -29.62
C THR A 67 -2.70 -17.09 -29.90
N GLN A 68 -2.03 -18.11 -29.36
CA GLN A 68 -2.48 -19.50 -29.31
C GLN A 68 -2.96 -19.77 -27.89
N PRO A 69 -4.26 -20.10 -27.69
CA PRO A 69 -4.79 -20.43 -26.37
C PRO A 69 -4.14 -21.71 -25.85
N THR A 70 -3.59 -21.65 -24.64
CA THR A 70 -2.94 -22.78 -23.95
C THR A 70 -3.16 -22.71 -22.43
N LEU A 71 -3.07 -23.86 -21.77
CA LEU A 71 -3.02 -23.98 -20.32
C LEU A 71 -1.60 -24.25 -19.79
N ASP A 72 -0.61 -24.31 -20.69
CA ASP A 72 0.78 -24.64 -20.34
C ASP A 72 1.37 -23.67 -19.31
N ASN A 73 1.01 -22.38 -19.38
CA ASN A 73 1.46 -21.38 -18.41
C ASN A 73 1.03 -21.74 -16.97
N PHE A 74 -0.19 -22.26 -16.80
CA PHE A 74 -0.70 -22.70 -15.48
C PHE A 74 -0.04 -23.99 -15.03
N ALA A 75 0.18 -24.93 -15.95
CA ALA A 75 0.92 -26.16 -15.65
C ALA A 75 2.36 -25.83 -15.21
N GLN A 76 3.02 -24.89 -15.88
CA GLN A 76 4.39 -24.44 -15.56
C GLN A 76 4.50 -23.84 -14.16
N ILE A 77 3.51 -23.05 -13.71
CA ILE A 77 3.49 -22.49 -12.35
C ILE A 77 3.58 -23.60 -11.30
N VAL A 78 2.90 -24.72 -11.54
CA VAL A 78 2.86 -25.85 -10.60
C VAL A 78 4.02 -26.81 -10.80
N SER A 79 4.46 -27.06 -12.03
CA SER A 79 5.48 -28.07 -12.33
C SER A 79 6.90 -27.56 -12.15
N THR A 80 7.15 -26.25 -12.33
CA THR A 80 8.49 -25.66 -12.29
C THR A 80 8.89 -25.32 -10.85
N SER A 81 10.03 -25.85 -10.40
CA SER A 81 10.54 -25.62 -9.04
C SER A 81 10.71 -24.13 -8.72
N VAL A 82 11.26 -23.34 -9.65
CA VAL A 82 11.55 -21.91 -9.43
C VAL A 82 10.29 -21.12 -9.02
N PHE A 83 9.14 -21.36 -9.66
CA PHE A 83 7.90 -20.66 -9.29
C PHE A 83 7.41 -21.08 -7.91
N ARG A 84 7.49 -22.38 -7.58
CA ARG A 84 7.13 -22.88 -6.25
C ARG A 84 8.06 -22.32 -5.16
N ASP A 85 9.37 -22.34 -5.40
CA ASP A 85 10.38 -21.90 -4.45
C ASP A 85 10.25 -20.40 -4.15
N VAL A 86 10.04 -19.58 -5.19
CA VAL A 86 9.79 -18.14 -5.00
C VAL A 86 8.47 -17.92 -4.28
N ALA A 87 7.38 -18.61 -4.66
CA ALA A 87 6.09 -18.45 -4.01
C ALA A 87 6.15 -18.81 -2.52
N VAL A 88 6.75 -19.95 -2.17
CA VAL A 88 6.93 -20.39 -0.79
C VAL A 88 7.80 -19.40 -0.01
N ARG A 89 8.95 -18.98 -0.57
CA ARG A 89 9.81 -17.99 0.08
C ARG A 89 9.09 -16.68 0.33
N THR A 90 8.32 -16.17 -0.65
CA THR A 90 7.53 -14.94 -0.48
C THR A 90 6.46 -15.09 0.59
N ILE A 91 5.72 -16.20 0.61
CA ILE A 91 4.69 -16.46 1.63
C ILE A 91 5.31 -16.53 3.03
N LEU A 92 6.41 -17.28 3.19
CA LEU A 92 7.11 -17.42 4.46
C LEU A 92 7.66 -16.08 4.94
N THR A 93 8.29 -15.30 4.06
CA THR A 93 8.79 -13.96 4.40
C THR A 93 7.64 -13.03 4.78
N ALA A 94 6.54 -13.02 4.02
CA ALA A 94 5.37 -12.19 4.33
C ALA A 94 4.74 -12.56 5.68
N ALA A 95 4.61 -13.85 5.98
CA ALA A 95 4.12 -14.33 7.28
C ALA A 95 5.06 -13.91 8.42
N ALA A 96 6.37 -14.10 8.24
CA ALA A 96 7.38 -13.74 9.22
C ALA A 96 7.41 -12.22 9.50
N VAL A 97 7.28 -11.39 8.45
CA VAL A 97 7.17 -9.93 8.58
C VAL A 97 5.89 -9.57 9.35
N THR A 98 4.75 -10.14 8.96
CA THR A 98 3.46 -9.84 9.60
C THR A 98 3.47 -10.18 11.09
N ILE A 99 4.03 -11.34 11.47
CA ILE A 99 4.15 -11.75 12.87
C ILE A 99 5.08 -10.80 13.62
N ALA A 100 6.26 -10.50 13.07
CA ALA A 100 7.22 -9.60 13.69
C ALA A 100 6.62 -8.20 13.90
N ASP A 101 5.98 -7.65 12.89
CA ASP A 101 5.33 -6.34 12.95
C ASP A 101 4.17 -6.34 13.94
N ALA A 102 3.34 -7.39 14.00
CA ALA A 102 2.26 -7.47 14.98
C ALA A 102 2.81 -7.50 16.42
N VAL A 103 3.84 -8.33 16.66
CA VAL A 103 4.48 -8.46 17.98
C VAL A 103 5.15 -7.16 18.43
N ILE A 104 5.76 -6.41 17.52
CA ILE A 104 6.43 -5.13 17.83
C ILE A 104 5.43 -3.98 17.89
N ALA A 105 4.48 -3.92 16.95
CA ALA A 105 3.52 -2.82 16.84
C ALA A 105 2.55 -2.80 18.02
N PHE A 106 2.10 -3.96 18.49
CA PHE A 106 1.14 -4.03 19.58
C PHE A 106 1.63 -3.32 20.87
N PRO A 107 2.80 -3.63 21.45
CA PRO A 107 3.27 -2.95 22.66
C PRO A 107 3.51 -1.46 22.44
N ILE A 108 4.02 -1.06 21.27
CA ILE A 108 4.22 0.35 20.92
C ILE A 108 2.87 1.09 20.87
N ALA A 109 1.90 0.54 20.13
CA ALA A 109 0.56 1.10 19.99
C ALA A 109 -0.19 1.14 21.33
N TYR A 110 -0.06 0.08 22.14
CA TYR A 110 -0.64 0.03 23.48
C TYR A 110 -0.05 1.10 24.40
N TYR A 111 1.29 1.23 24.42
CA TYR A 111 1.95 2.29 25.17
C TYR A 111 1.49 3.68 24.71
N MET A 112 1.44 3.92 23.39
CA MET A 112 0.96 5.19 22.83
C MET A 112 -0.49 5.50 23.23
N ALA A 113 -1.36 4.50 23.27
CA ALA A 113 -2.79 4.68 23.55
C ALA A 113 -3.09 4.84 25.04
N ARG A 114 -2.39 4.12 25.93
CA ARG A 114 -2.78 3.98 27.34
C ARG A 114 -1.83 4.59 28.35
N VAL A 115 -0.53 4.62 28.04
CA VAL A 115 0.51 4.97 29.02
C VAL A 115 1.16 6.31 28.71
N ALA A 116 1.35 6.60 27.43
CA ALA A 116 2.10 7.78 26.99
C ALA A 116 1.38 9.08 27.35
N SER A 117 2.12 10.01 27.97
CA SER A 117 1.67 11.39 28.13
C SER A 117 1.35 12.02 26.76
N ARG A 118 0.49 13.06 26.72
CA ARG A 118 0.11 13.74 25.47
C ARG A 118 1.32 14.20 24.64
N ARG A 119 2.39 14.67 25.28
CA ARG A 119 3.63 15.09 24.59
C ARG A 119 4.37 13.89 24.00
N THR A 120 4.59 12.86 24.81
CA THR A 120 5.27 11.62 24.38
C THR A 120 4.52 10.95 23.24
N ARG A 121 3.19 10.86 23.33
CA ARG A 121 2.32 10.31 22.29
C ARG A 121 2.48 11.06 20.96
N ASN A 122 2.45 12.38 20.99
CA ASN A 122 2.65 13.19 19.78
C ASN A 122 4.05 12.96 19.17
N LEU A 123 5.10 12.87 20.00
CA LEU A 123 6.45 12.57 19.53
C LEU A 123 6.54 11.17 18.90
N LEU A 124 5.89 10.17 19.50
CA LEU A 124 5.85 8.81 18.94
C LEU A 124 5.08 8.76 17.61
N ILE A 125 3.95 9.45 17.50
CA ILE A 125 3.22 9.57 16.23
C ILE A 125 4.13 10.19 15.16
N VAL A 126 4.83 11.29 15.49
CA VAL A 126 5.77 11.91 14.57
C VAL A 126 6.88 10.93 14.18
N ALA A 127 7.48 10.22 15.13
CA ALA A 127 8.54 9.25 14.86
C ALA A 127 8.07 8.10 13.94
N VAL A 128 6.84 7.60 14.13
CA VAL A 128 6.24 6.55 13.31
C VAL A 128 5.89 7.05 11.90
N VAL A 129 5.40 8.29 11.79
CA VAL A 129 4.97 8.87 10.51
C VAL A 129 6.16 9.42 9.70
N LEU A 130 7.23 9.89 10.35
CA LEU A 130 8.44 10.43 9.71
C LEU A 130 8.98 9.52 8.57
N PRO A 131 9.20 8.20 8.76
CA PRO A 131 9.73 7.35 7.69
C PRO A 131 8.76 7.17 6.51
N LEU A 132 7.47 7.50 6.66
CA LEU A 132 6.47 7.40 5.58
C LEU A 132 6.64 8.48 4.51
N TRP A 133 7.23 9.63 4.87
CA TRP A 133 7.47 10.73 3.93
C TRP A 133 8.61 10.46 2.94
N SER A 134 9.51 9.54 3.29
CA SER A 134 10.61 9.15 2.41
C SER A 134 10.15 8.16 1.34
N GLY A 135 10.66 8.34 0.11
CA GLY A 135 10.35 7.47 -1.00
C GLY A 135 10.73 6.01 -0.73
N TYR A 136 9.87 5.08 -1.13
CA TYR A 136 10.07 3.64 -0.91
C TYR A 136 11.43 3.15 -1.42
N LEU A 137 11.79 3.52 -2.66
CA LEU A 137 13.06 3.15 -3.27
C LEU A 137 14.27 3.70 -2.50
N VAL A 138 14.18 4.94 -2.02
CA VAL A 138 15.28 5.57 -1.26
C VAL A 138 15.58 4.76 0.01
N LYS A 139 14.53 4.36 0.75
CA LYS A 139 14.67 3.51 1.95
C LYS A 139 15.30 2.16 1.62
N VAL A 140 14.82 1.50 0.57
CA VAL A 140 15.34 0.18 0.16
C VAL A 140 16.81 0.28 -0.25
N TYR A 141 17.20 1.31 -1.00
CA TYR A 141 18.60 1.51 -1.38
C TYR A 141 19.50 1.87 -0.20
N ALA A 142 19.02 2.70 0.73
CA ALA A 142 19.76 3.01 1.95
C ALA A 142 20.05 1.73 2.75
N TRP A 143 19.03 0.91 3.00
CA TRP A 143 19.20 -0.38 3.66
C TRP A 143 20.11 -1.34 2.88
N ARG A 144 19.98 -1.39 1.56
CA ARG A 144 20.86 -2.19 0.70
C ARG A 144 22.33 -1.81 0.90
N VAL A 145 22.66 -0.52 0.91
CA VAL A 145 24.04 -0.05 1.13
C VAL A 145 24.52 -0.39 2.53
N MET A 146 23.65 -0.27 3.54
CA MET A 146 24.01 -0.59 4.93
C MET A 146 24.24 -2.10 5.15
N LEU A 147 23.49 -2.96 4.46
CA LEU A 147 23.50 -4.41 4.61
C LEU A 147 24.46 -5.14 3.67
N LEU A 148 25.04 -4.46 2.68
CA LEU A 148 26.09 -5.02 1.84
C LEU A 148 27.28 -5.47 2.70
N ASN A 149 27.97 -6.52 2.28
CA ASN A 149 29.19 -6.98 2.93
C ASN A 149 30.25 -5.86 2.93
N GLY A 150 30.82 -5.56 4.09
CA GLY A 150 31.70 -4.39 4.30
C GLY A 150 30.96 -3.06 4.43
N GLY A 151 29.63 -3.08 4.52
CA GLY A 151 28.80 -1.89 4.70
C GLY A 151 28.81 -1.34 6.13
N PHE A 152 27.88 -0.42 6.38
CA PHE A 152 27.73 0.21 7.70
C PHE A 152 27.45 -0.81 8.81
N LEU A 153 26.56 -1.79 8.55
CA LEU A 153 26.19 -2.75 9.58
C LEU A 153 27.39 -3.62 10.00
N ASP A 154 28.19 -4.08 9.03
CA ASP A 154 29.43 -4.82 9.30
C ASP A 154 30.42 -3.98 10.11
N SER A 155 30.54 -2.69 9.79
CA SER A 155 31.42 -1.77 10.52
C SER A 155 31.01 -1.60 11.99
N VAL A 156 29.71 -1.57 12.27
CA VAL A 156 29.16 -1.47 13.63
C VAL A 156 29.27 -2.78 14.41
N LEU A 157 29.17 -3.92 13.72
CA LEU A 157 29.22 -5.26 14.33
C LEU A 157 30.65 -5.80 14.50
N ALA A 158 31.61 -5.28 13.72
CA ALA A 158 33.01 -5.71 13.77
C ALA A 158 33.65 -5.66 15.18
N PRO A 159 33.42 -4.64 16.04
CA PRO A 159 34.03 -4.57 17.37
C PRO A 159 33.65 -5.75 18.29
N ILE A 160 32.49 -6.37 18.05
CA ILE A 160 32.01 -7.55 18.81
C ILE A 160 32.23 -8.86 18.05
N GLY A 161 33.03 -8.83 16.97
CA GLY A 161 33.37 -10.00 16.17
C GLY A 161 32.24 -10.53 15.28
N LEU A 162 31.15 -9.78 15.11
CA LEU A 162 30.02 -10.18 14.28
C LEU A 162 30.09 -9.53 12.90
N ARG A 163 29.40 -10.15 11.93
CA ARG A 163 29.17 -9.59 10.60
C ARG A 163 27.67 -9.53 10.34
N GLY A 164 27.27 -8.57 9.52
CA GLY A 164 25.91 -8.42 9.07
C GLY A 164 25.47 -9.56 8.17
N PRO A 165 24.15 -9.71 7.96
CA PRO A 165 23.57 -10.80 7.20
C PRO A 165 23.75 -10.70 5.66
N GLY A 166 24.47 -9.70 5.15
CA GLY A 166 24.64 -9.48 3.71
C GLY A 166 23.31 -9.21 2.99
N LEU A 167 23.24 -9.51 1.69
CA LEU A 167 21.97 -9.50 0.95
C LEU A 167 21.31 -10.89 1.00
N SER A 168 20.73 -11.22 2.16
CA SER A 168 20.07 -12.51 2.43
C SER A 168 18.57 -12.37 2.70
N ASP A 169 17.88 -13.50 2.86
CA ASP A 169 16.46 -13.52 3.23
C ASP A 169 16.20 -12.86 4.60
N VAL A 170 17.16 -12.95 5.53
CA VAL A 170 17.08 -12.25 6.83
C VAL A 170 17.09 -10.73 6.63
N SER A 171 17.94 -10.24 5.74
CA SER A 171 17.98 -8.82 5.37
C SER A 171 16.68 -8.37 4.71
N ALA A 172 16.12 -9.18 3.82
CA ALA A 172 14.83 -8.90 3.20
C ALA A 172 13.73 -8.82 4.27
N TRP A 173 13.63 -9.81 5.16
CA TRP A 173 12.68 -9.81 6.28
C TRP A 173 12.83 -8.56 7.14
N LEU A 174 14.04 -8.23 7.60
CA LEU A 174 14.30 -7.06 8.45
C LEU A 174 13.87 -5.75 7.78
N VAL A 175 14.24 -5.57 6.51
CA VAL A 175 13.90 -4.35 5.76
C VAL A 175 12.40 -4.25 5.53
N PHE A 176 11.73 -5.36 5.18
CA PHE A 176 10.28 -5.35 5.02
C PHE A 176 9.57 -5.05 6.34
N SER A 177 9.96 -5.66 7.46
CA SER A 177 9.41 -5.34 8.79
C SER A 177 9.56 -3.85 9.09
N TYR A 178 10.75 -3.26 8.89
CA TYR A 178 10.94 -1.81 9.05
C TYR A 178 10.00 -0.97 8.16
N LEU A 179 9.79 -1.38 6.91
CA LEU A 179 8.97 -0.63 5.94
C LEU A 179 7.47 -0.70 6.27
N TRP A 180 7.00 -1.84 6.78
CA TRP A 180 5.59 -2.11 7.05
C TRP A 180 5.16 -1.78 8.47
N LEU A 181 6.09 -1.78 9.42
CA LEU A 181 5.82 -1.53 10.84
C LEU A 181 4.98 -0.27 11.11
N PRO A 182 5.23 0.91 10.48
CA PRO A 182 4.37 2.08 10.71
C PRO A 182 2.92 1.87 10.30
N TYR A 183 2.69 1.13 9.20
CA TYR A 183 1.36 0.82 8.70
C TYR A 183 0.63 -0.18 9.61
N MET A 184 1.36 -0.97 10.41
CA MET A 184 0.78 -1.84 11.44
C MET A 184 0.49 -1.07 12.74
N ILE A 185 1.40 -0.19 13.18
CA ILE A 185 1.26 0.58 14.43
C ILE A 185 0.03 1.49 14.40
N LEU A 186 -0.13 2.29 13.33
CA LEU A 186 -1.17 3.32 13.26
C LEU A 186 -2.61 2.79 13.42
N PRO A 187 -3.06 1.74 12.70
CA PRO A 187 -4.40 1.20 12.87
C PRO A 187 -4.60 0.51 14.22
N ILE A 188 -3.59 -0.20 14.75
CA ILE A 188 -3.68 -0.81 16.09
C ILE A 188 -3.83 0.29 17.14
N TYR A 189 -3.02 1.34 17.07
CA TYR A 189 -3.13 2.50 17.95
C TYR A 189 -4.50 3.15 17.86
N ALA A 190 -5.00 3.42 16.64
CA ALA A 190 -6.32 4.02 16.44
C ALA A 190 -7.48 3.12 16.90
N GLY A 191 -7.31 1.80 16.88
CA GLY A 191 -8.24 0.84 17.47
C GLY A 191 -8.22 0.90 19.00
N LEU A 192 -7.02 0.86 19.60
CA LEU A 192 -6.84 0.89 21.05
C LEU A 192 -7.29 2.20 21.68
N GLU A 193 -7.05 3.36 21.04
CA GLU A 193 -7.48 4.68 21.55
C GLU A 193 -9.02 4.81 21.63
N ARG A 194 -9.77 4.02 20.84
CA ARG A 194 -11.24 4.06 20.84
C ARG A 194 -11.91 3.21 21.92
N ILE A 195 -11.18 2.28 22.54
CA ILE A 195 -11.74 1.38 23.55
C ILE A 195 -11.91 2.20 24.87
N PRO A 196 -13.11 2.30 25.46
CA PRO A 196 -13.30 2.96 26.75
C PRO A 196 -12.50 2.26 27.85
N ASP A 197 -11.92 3.03 28.78
CA ASP A 197 -11.15 2.47 29.91
C ASP A 197 -11.99 1.51 30.77
N SER A 198 -13.31 1.75 30.87
CA SER A 198 -14.27 0.95 31.64
C SER A 198 -14.38 -0.52 31.20
N LEU A 199 -13.98 -0.86 29.96
CA LEU A 199 -14.01 -2.25 29.45
C LEU A 199 -12.73 -3.04 29.76
N LEU A 200 -11.67 -2.38 30.23
CA LEU A 200 -10.39 -3.01 30.58
C LEU A 200 -10.24 -3.22 32.09
N GLU A 201 -10.97 -2.46 32.90
CA GLU A 201 -10.97 -2.56 34.36
C GLU A 201 -12.03 -3.52 34.93
N ALA A 202 -12.93 -4.04 34.07
CA ALA A 202 -13.99 -4.99 34.44
C ALA A 202 -13.52 -6.44 34.34
#